data_AF-A0A6N6L449-F1
#
_entry.id   AF-A0A6N6L449-F1
#
_cell.length_a   1.000
_cell.length_b   1.000
_cell.length_c   1.000
_cell.angle_alpha   90.00
_cell.angle_beta   90.00
_cell.angle_gamma   90.00
#
_symmetry.space_group_name_H-M   'P 1'
#
loop_
_entity.id
_entity.type
_entity.pdbx_description
1 polymer ?
#
loop_
_entity_poly.entity_id
_entity_poly.type
_entity_poly.pdbx_seq_one_letter_code
_entity_poly.pdbx_strand_id
1 'polypeptide(L)' 'MDSDLIQRYNYDEFVPEKFGPWMRFLESPAVGQKGPDFPLWDLEENETSLSAIWSQNAYTIVEFGSFT' A
#
# COMPACT_ATOMS: atom_id res chain seq x y z
N MET A 1 7.98 -18.40 -4.03
CA MET A 1 6.77 -17.55 -4.07
C MET A 1 5.59 -18.44 -4.34
N ASP A 2 4.59 -18.39 -3.48
CA ASP A 2 3.41 -19.27 -3.57
C ASP A 2 2.49 -18.76 -4.68
N SER A 3 2.38 -19.51 -5.78
CA SER A 3 1.53 -19.15 -6.92
C SER A 3 0.05 -19.05 -6.54
N ASP A 4 -0.35 -19.68 -5.43
CA ASP A 4 -1.71 -19.65 -4.90
C ASP A 4 -2.05 -18.27 -4.28
N LEU A 5 -1.06 -17.51 -3.81
CA LEU A 5 -1.27 -16.17 -3.23
C LEU A 5 -1.66 -15.12 -4.26
N ILE A 6 -1.08 -15.17 -5.47
CA ILE A 6 -1.36 -14.22 -6.56
C ILE A 6 -2.77 -14.46 -7.13
N GLN A 7 -3.20 -15.72 -7.25
CA GLN A 7 -4.56 -16.04 -7.73
C GLN A 7 -5.67 -15.52 -6.82
N ARG A 8 -5.43 -15.47 -5.51
CA ARG A 8 -6.44 -15.00 -4.54
C ARG A 8 -6.57 -13.47 -4.50
N TYR A 9 -5.58 -12.73 -5.01
CA TYR A 9 -5.54 -11.26 -4.94
C TYR A 9 -6.52 -10.56 -5.89
N ASN A 10 -7.00 -11.26 -6.93
CA ASN A 10 -8.06 -10.75 -7.80
C ASN A 10 -9.42 -10.90 -7.12
N TYR A 11 -9.78 -9.95 -6.25
CA TYR A 11 -11.07 -9.95 -5.59
C TYR A 11 -12.19 -9.58 -6.56
N ASP A 12 -13.05 -10.55 -6.84
CA ASP A 12 -14.40 -10.34 -7.35
C ASP A 12 -15.31 -9.63 -6.33
N GLU A 13 -14.96 -9.65 -5.04
CA GLU A 13 -15.74 -9.04 -3.96
C GLU A 13 -14.87 -8.61 -2.77
N PHE A 14 -15.15 -7.45 -2.17
CA PHE A 14 -14.42 -6.92 -1.02
C PHE A 14 -14.99 -7.43 0.32
N VAL A 15 -14.61 -8.65 0.71
CA VAL A 15 -15.02 -9.29 2.00
C VAL A 15 -13.82 -9.59 2.91
N PRO A 16 -13.98 -9.58 4.25
CA PRO A 16 -12.87 -9.76 5.20
C PRO A 16 -12.06 -11.04 5.03
N GLU A 17 -12.69 -12.14 4.65
CA GLU A 17 -12.05 -13.44 4.43
C GLU A 17 -11.08 -13.40 3.25
N LYS A 18 -11.39 -12.54 2.29
CA LYS A 18 -10.55 -12.23 1.16
C LYS A 18 -9.44 -11.30 1.67
N PHE A 19 -9.61 -10.00 1.87
CA PHE A 19 -8.44 -9.14 2.16
C PHE A 19 -7.68 -9.43 3.48
N GLY A 20 -8.31 -10.07 4.47
CA GLY A 20 -7.79 -10.23 5.83
C GLY A 20 -6.38 -10.82 5.95
N PRO A 21 -6.03 -11.92 5.27
CA PRO A 21 -4.69 -12.52 5.35
C PRO A 21 -3.56 -11.61 4.86
N TRP A 22 -3.88 -10.65 3.99
CA TRP A 22 -2.90 -9.66 3.48
C TRP A 22 -2.80 -8.44 4.39
N MET A 23 -3.88 -8.13 5.10
CA MET A 23 -3.96 -6.97 5.97
C MET A 23 -3.33 -7.27 7.33
N ARG A 24 -2.12 -6.75 7.54
CA ARG A 24 -1.39 -6.84 8.82
C ARG A 24 -1.92 -5.82 9.84
N PHE A 25 -3.20 -5.90 10.17
CA PHE A 25 -3.89 -4.90 11.01
C PHE A 25 -3.21 -4.67 12.37
N LEU A 26 -2.70 -5.74 13.00
CA LEU A 26 -2.03 -5.65 14.30
C LEU A 26 -0.62 -5.02 14.23
N GLU A 27 0.04 -5.09 13.08
CA GLU A 27 1.38 -4.52 12.88
C GLU A 27 1.32 -3.10 12.28
N SER A 28 0.15 -2.68 11.83
CA SER A 28 -0.05 -1.39 11.19
C SER A 28 0.00 -0.25 12.21
N PRO A 29 0.61 0.90 11.89
CA PRO A 29 0.61 2.06 12.78
C PRO A 29 -0.82 2.52 13.10
N ALA A 30 -1.06 2.87 14.36
CA ALA A 30 -2.34 3.43 14.79
C ALA A 30 -2.58 4.81 14.17
N VAL A 31 -3.85 5.22 14.07
CA VAL A 31 -4.23 6.56 13.61
C VAL A 31 -3.54 7.63 14.45
N GLY A 32 -2.99 8.66 13.78
CA GLY A 32 -2.24 9.74 14.41
C GLY A 32 -0.76 9.42 14.66
N GLN A 33 -0.33 8.17 14.47
CA GLN A 33 1.09 7.83 14.38
C GLN A 33 1.62 8.10 12.98
N LYS A 34 2.94 8.33 12.88
CA LYS A 34 3.61 8.46 11.59
C LYS A 34 3.47 7.14 10.81
N GLY A 35 3.00 7.23 9.57
CA GLY A 35 2.95 6.08 8.66
C GLY A 35 4.35 5.54 8.33
N PRO A 36 4.45 4.32 7.79
CA PRO A 36 5.73 3.78 7.34
C PRO A 36 6.26 4.59 6.17
N ASP A 37 7.58 4.63 6.02
CA ASP A 37 8.24 5.16 4.83
C ASP A 37 8.71 3.99 3.95
N PHE A 38 8.65 4.15 2.64
CA PHE A 38 8.99 3.12 1.67
C PHE A 38 9.38 3.74 0.32
N PRO A 39 10.20 3.03 -0.49
CA PRO A 39 10.57 3.49 -1.82
C PRO A 39 9.37 3.47 -2.77
N LEU A 40 9.36 4.44 -3.67
CA LEU A 40 8.37 4.63 -4.72
C LEU A 40 9.12 4.93 -6.02
N TRP A 41 8.47 4.66 -7.15
CA TRP A 41 8.96 5.06 -8.46
C TRP A 41 7.93 5.96 -9.09
N ASP A 42 8.39 7.07 -9.67
CA ASP A 42 7.54 7.90 -10.52
C ASP A 42 7.34 7.24 -11.90
N LEU A 43 6.54 7.89 -12.75
CA LEU A 43 6.26 7.39 -14.11
C LEU A 43 7.47 7.45 -15.05
N GLU A 44 8.55 8.11 -14.63
CA GLU A 44 9.79 8.28 -15.36
C GLU A 44 10.89 7.33 -14.85
N GLU A 45 10.51 6.37 -14.00
CA GLU A 45 11.39 5.37 -13.36
C GLU A 45 12.42 5.96 -12.38
N ASN A 46 12.24 7.21 -11.93
CA ASN A 46 13.08 7.75 -10.88
C ASN A 46 12.62 7.24 -9.52
N GLU A 47 13.59 6.83 -8.69
CA GLU A 47 13.32 6.41 -7.31
C GLU A 47 13.07 7.62 -6.40
N THR A 48 12.05 7.52 -5.56
CA THR A 48 11.70 8.47 -4.50
C THR A 48 11.22 7.72 -3.26
N SER A 49 10.79 8.43 -2.22
CA SER A 49 10.18 7.83 -1.02
C SER A 49 8.88 8.53 -0.66
N LEU A 50 8.00 7.84 0.06
CA LEU A 50 6.78 8.48 0.57
C LEU A 50 7.13 9.73 1.42
N SER A 51 8.21 9.66 2.20
CA SER A 51 8.63 10.79 3.03
C SER A 51 9.15 11.99 2.26
N ALA A 52 9.82 11.75 1.12
CA ALA A 52 10.21 12.81 0.22
C ALA A 52 8.97 13.54 -0.33
N ILE A 53 7.91 12.81 -0.67
CA ILE A 53 6.66 13.37 -1.19
C ILE A 53 5.88 14.14 -0.11
N TRP A 54 5.61 13.57 1.06
CA TRP A 54 4.79 14.26 2.06
C TRP A 54 5.48 15.49 2.66
N SER A 55 6.81 15.59 2.57
CA SER A 55 7.55 16.71 3.18
C SER A 55 7.35 18.01 2.40
N GLN A 56 6.91 17.89 1.16
CA GLN A 56 6.67 18.98 0.22
C GLN A 56 5.22 19.45 0.23
N ASN A 57 4.33 18.77 0.98
CA ASN A 57 2.89 18.97 0.93
C ASN A 57 2.31 19.20 2.33
N ALA A 58 1.29 20.06 2.44
CA ALA A 58 0.56 20.23 3.70
C ALA A 58 -0.25 18.98 4.08
N TYR A 59 -0.74 18.27 3.06
CA TYR A 59 -1.49 17.01 3.18
C TYR A 59 -1.12 16.07 2.04
N THR A 60 -1.08 14.78 2.32
CA THR A 60 -0.87 13.72 1.32
C THR A 60 -1.93 12.66 1.49
N ILE A 61 -2.66 12.37 0.43
CA ILE A 61 -3.63 11.27 0.35
C ILE A 61 -2.98 10.18 -0.50
N VAL A 62 -2.91 8.96 0.03
CA VAL A 62 -2.32 7.81 -0.65
C VAL A 62 -3.42 6.85 -1.04
N GLU A 63 -3.49 6.51 -2.33
CA GLU A 63 -4.37 5.49 -2.88
C GLU A 63 -3.53 4.33 -3.40
N PHE A 64 -3.86 3.11 -3.00
CA PHE A 64 -3.23 1.90 -3.52
C PHE A 64 -4.14 1.26 -4.55
N GLY A 65 -3.60 0.99 -5.73
CA GLY A 65 -4.30 0.31 -6.81
C GLY A 65 -3.34 -0.53 -7.64
N SER A 66 -3.89 -1.41 -8.45
CA SER A 66 -3.16 -2.19 -9.44
C SER A 66 -3.70 -1.90 -10.83
N PHE A 67 -2.81 -1.77 -11.80
CA PHE A 67 -3.20 -1.83 -13.22
C PHE A 67 -3.30 -3.31 -13.60
N THR A 68 -4.46 -3.73 -14.09
CA THR A 68 -4.69 -5.07 -14.67
C THR A 68 -4.67 -5.00 -16.19
#